data_AF-A0A8S4MNY2-F1
#
_entry.id   AF-A0A8S4MNY2-F1
#
_cell.length_a   1.000
_cell.length_b   1.000
_cell.length_c   1.000
_cell.angle_alpha   90.00
_cell.angle_beta   90.00
_cell.angle_gamma   90.00
#
_symmetry.space_group_name_H-M   'P 1'
#
loop_
_entity.id
_entity.type
_entity.pdbx_description
1 polymer ?
#
loop_
_entity_poly.entity_id
_entity_poly.type
_entity_poly.pdbx_seq_one_letter_code
_entity_poly.pdbx_strand_id
1 'polypeptide(L)'
;MNLCVCYSGKEGDLLTYDIVRTFDFEDGAKLTIEYKYVFDGTNIKGEFKMTGTGFLDDGPVMTSQIVGQDRCVSRTRYKDNNTMSDSFEWTYNLKDGSRYLANGSSKYMFKRPVQAVNIKMDPIFMYRKCDVTATKTEVTLNEVETAFYTV
;
A
#
# COMPACT_ATOMS: atom_id res chain seq x y z
N MET A 1 3.66 11.40 12.19
CA MET A 1 2.21 11.40 11.94
C MET A 1 1.96 10.27 10.95
N ASN A 2 1.59 9.09 11.44
CA ASN A 2 1.41 7.90 10.59
C ASN A 2 0.09 8.06 9.84
N LEU A 3 0.13 8.03 8.51
CA LEU A 3 -1.06 8.14 7.67
C LEU A 3 -1.81 6.81 7.57
N CYS A 4 -1.96 6.10 8.70
CA CYS A 4 -3.20 5.38 8.89
C CYS A 4 -4.22 6.48 9.10
N VAL A 5 -5.07 6.74 8.11
CA VAL A 5 -6.18 7.69 8.22
C VAL A 5 -7.22 7.10 9.20
N CYS A 6 -6.82 6.89 10.44
CA CYS A 6 -7.70 6.80 11.60
C CYS A 6 -7.91 8.25 12.02
N TYR A 7 -8.91 8.90 11.42
CA TYR A 7 -9.44 10.12 12.00
C TYR A 7 -9.85 9.78 13.44
N SER A 8 -9.19 10.39 14.41
CA SER A 8 -9.63 10.43 15.81
C SER A 8 -10.88 11.30 15.92
N GLY A 9 -11.98 10.85 15.32
CA GLY A 9 -13.31 11.32 15.64
C GLY A 9 -13.83 10.58 16.88
N LYS A 10 -14.77 11.18 17.61
CA LYS A 10 -15.46 10.52 18.72
C LYS A 10 -16.01 9.16 18.26
N GLU A 11 -16.06 8.20 19.18
CA GLU A 11 -16.61 6.85 19.03
C GLU A 11 -17.96 6.90 18.27
N GLY A 12 -17.93 6.70 16.94
CA GLY A 12 -19.06 6.94 16.02
C GLY A 12 -18.72 7.61 14.67
N ASP A 13 -17.55 8.25 14.57
CA ASP A 13 -17.12 9.04 13.40
C ASP A 13 -15.88 8.49 12.66
N LEU A 14 -15.52 7.22 12.89
CA LEU A 14 -14.42 6.60 12.18
C LEU A 14 -14.71 6.57 10.68
N LEU A 15 -13.91 7.33 9.93
CA LEU A 15 -13.91 7.32 8.48
C LEU A 15 -13.40 5.96 8.01
N THR A 16 -14.31 5.04 7.76
CA THR A 16 -13.96 3.71 7.22
C THR A 16 -13.77 3.79 5.72
N TYR A 17 -12.86 2.98 5.20
CA TYR A 17 -12.55 2.90 3.79
C TYR A 17 -12.16 1.49 3.39
N ASP A 18 -12.43 1.16 2.14
CA ASP A 18 -11.94 -0.05 1.50
C ASP A 18 -10.82 0.34 0.53
N ILE A 19 -9.84 -0.54 0.32
CA ILE A 19 -8.74 -0.32 -0.62
C ILE A 19 -8.77 -1.40 -1.69
N VAL A 20 -8.58 -1.01 -2.94
CA VAL A 20 -8.16 -1.93 -4.01
C VAL A 20 -6.78 -1.48 -4.48
N ARG A 21 -5.80 -2.38 -4.42
CA ARG A 21 -4.44 -2.15 -4.93
C ARG A 21 -4.14 -3.13 -6.06
N THR A 22 -3.49 -2.64 -7.09
CA THR A 22 -2.95 -3.45 -8.18
C THR A 22 -1.45 -3.23 -8.29
N PHE A 23 -0.73 -4.29 -8.63
CA PHE A 23 0.64 -4.26 -9.08
C PHE A 23 0.71 -4.86 -10.48
N ASP A 24 1.31 -4.13 -11.39
CA ASP A 24 1.69 -4.61 -12.72
C ASP A 24 3.21 -4.79 -12.74
N PHE A 25 3.67 -6.03 -12.77
CA PHE A 25 5.10 -6.38 -12.73
C PHE A 25 5.74 -6.31 -14.12
N GLU A 26 7.05 -6.09 -14.16
CA GLU A 26 7.79 -5.91 -15.42
C GLU A 26 7.80 -7.15 -16.34
N ASP A 27 7.57 -8.34 -15.76
CA ASP A 27 7.47 -9.62 -16.49
C ASP A 27 6.03 -9.91 -16.98
N GLY A 28 5.10 -8.97 -16.80
CA GLY A 28 3.70 -9.11 -17.17
C GLY A 28 2.82 -9.77 -16.11
N ALA A 29 3.39 -10.22 -14.98
CA ALA A 29 2.61 -10.71 -13.86
C ALA A 29 1.76 -9.59 -13.23
N LYS A 30 0.68 -10.00 -12.55
CA LYS A 30 -0.25 -9.07 -11.91
C LYS A 30 -0.58 -9.54 -10.50
N LEU A 31 -0.75 -8.60 -9.59
CA LEU A 31 -1.28 -8.84 -8.25
C LEU A 31 -2.37 -7.82 -7.93
N THR A 32 -3.56 -8.32 -7.59
CA THR A 32 -4.65 -7.50 -7.07
C THR A 32 -4.87 -7.82 -5.59
N ILE A 33 -5.05 -6.79 -4.78
CA ILE A 33 -5.30 -6.91 -3.35
C ILE A 33 -6.52 -6.06 -2.98
N GLU A 34 -7.50 -6.70 -2.35
CA GLU A 34 -8.67 -6.04 -1.77
C GLU A 34 -8.52 -6.01 -0.26
N TYR A 35 -8.59 -4.81 0.34
CA TYR A 35 -8.45 -4.61 1.78
C TYR A 35 -9.77 -4.15 2.38
N LYS A 36 -10.23 -4.85 3.41
CA LYS A 36 -11.36 -4.47 4.26
C LYS A 36 -10.93 -4.37 5.71
N TYR A 37 -11.54 -3.45 6.45
CA TYR A 37 -11.20 -3.18 7.84
C TYR A 37 -12.44 -3.12 8.72
N VAL A 38 -12.31 -3.68 9.92
CA VAL A 38 -13.25 -3.51 11.04
C VAL A 38 -12.48 -2.92 12.22
N PHE A 39 -13.05 -1.89 12.83
CA PHE A 39 -12.44 -1.19 13.97
C PHE A 39 -13.15 -1.56 15.26
N ASP A 40 -12.37 -1.92 16.28
CA ASP A 40 -12.83 -2.36 17.60
C ASP A 40 -12.03 -1.59 18.67
N GLY A 41 -12.54 -0.41 19.03
CA GLY A 41 -11.78 0.58 19.79
C GLY A 41 -10.52 1.02 19.05
N THR A 42 -9.35 0.76 19.63
CA THR A 42 -8.03 1.02 19.03
C THR A 42 -7.49 -0.16 18.23
N ASN A 43 -8.18 -1.29 18.21
CA ASN A 43 -7.77 -2.48 17.46
C ASN A 43 -8.35 -2.44 16.04
N ILE A 44 -7.51 -2.79 15.06
CA ILE A 44 -7.90 -2.89 13.65
C ILE A 44 -7.86 -4.37 13.26
N LYS A 45 -8.99 -4.89 12.76
CA LYS A 45 -9.10 -6.22 12.17
C LYS A 45 -9.13 -6.05 10.65
N GLY A 46 -8.07 -6.47 9.97
CA GLY A 46 -7.96 -6.43 8.51
C GLY A 46 -8.30 -7.77 7.88
N GLU A 47 -9.10 -7.76 6.82
CA GLU A 47 -9.36 -8.92 5.96
C GLU A 47 -8.89 -8.59 4.55
N PHE A 48 -7.84 -9.28 4.09
CA PHE A 48 -7.18 -9.00 2.82
C PHE A 48 -7.31 -10.20 1.89
N LYS A 49 -7.82 -9.95 0.68
CA LYS A 49 -7.88 -10.95 -0.39
C LYS A 49 -6.86 -10.59 -1.45
N MET A 50 -5.94 -11.51 -1.71
CA MET A 50 -4.88 -11.35 -2.70
C MET A 50 -5.11 -12.32 -3.87
N THR A 51 -4.95 -11.85 -5.10
CA THR A 51 -5.02 -12.68 -6.30
C THR A 51 -3.85 -12.30 -7.21
N GLY A 52 -2.87 -13.20 -7.29
CA GLY A 52 -1.70 -13.06 -8.16
C GLY A 52 -1.79 -14.01 -9.35
N THR A 53 -1.41 -13.55 -10.54
CA THR A 53 -1.40 -14.35 -11.77
C THR A 53 -0.22 -13.97 -12.66
N GLY A 54 0.20 -14.92 -13.51
CA GLY A 54 1.20 -14.65 -14.56
C GLY A 54 2.66 -14.61 -14.09
N PHE A 55 2.95 -14.92 -12.82
CA PHE A 55 4.33 -15.09 -12.36
C PHE A 55 4.98 -16.30 -13.04
N LEU A 56 6.16 -16.10 -13.61
CA LEU A 56 6.93 -17.17 -14.25
C LEU A 56 7.46 -18.16 -13.20
N ASP A 57 7.42 -19.46 -13.50
CA ASP A 57 7.86 -20.53 -12.59
C ASP A 57 9.36 -20.43 -12.25
N ASP A 58 10.17 -19.97 -13.20
CA ASP A 58 11.60 -19.68 -13.03
C ASP A 58 11.88 -18.21 -12.67
N GLY A 59 10.83 -17.40 -12.53
CA GLY A 59 10.93 -15.98 -12.17
C GLY A 59 11.30 -15.73 -10.71
N PRO A 60 11.67 -14.48 -10.35
CA PRO A 60 12.23 -14.15 -9.04
C PRO A 60 11.26 -14.35 -7.87
N VAL A 61 9.95 -14.24 -8.12
CA VAL A 61 8.90 -14.51 -7.12
C VAL A 61 8.83 -16.00 -6.81
N MET A 62 8.63 -16.83 -7.83
CA MET A 62 8.40 -18.28 -7.67
C MET A 62 9.66 -19.02 -7.21
N THR A 63 10.85 -18.49 -7.52
CA THR A 63 12.13 -19.05 -7.12
C THR A 63 12.74 -18.40 -5.87
N SER A 64 11.98 -17.55 -5.15
CA SER A 64 12.39 -16.91 -3.89
C SER A 64 13.75 -16.17 -3.98
N GLN A 65 13.92 -15.35 -5.03
CA GLN A 65 15.14 -14.56 -5.26
C GLN A 65 15.08 -13.18 -4.63
N ILE A 66 13.92 -12.72 -4.19
CA ILE A 66 13.73 -11.43 -3.51
C ILE A 66 14.40 -11.47 -2.14
N VAL A 67 15.26 -10.49 -1.85
CA VAL A 67 15.99 -10.33 -0.57
C VAL A 67 15.71 -9.01 0.13
N GLY A 68 15.02 -8.09 -0.53
CA GLY A 68 14.66 -6.79 0.01
C GLY A 68 13.83 -5.98 -0.96
N GLN A 69 13.57 -4.74 -0.60
CA GLN A 69 12.91 -3.76 -1.43
C GLN A 69 13.51 -2.38 -1.20
N ASP A 70 13.53 -1.58 -2.26
CA ASP A 70 13.93 -0.19 -2.18
C ASP A 70 12.88 0.62 -1.40
N ARG A 71 13.33 1.77 -0.86
CA ARG A 71 12.41 2.76 -0.30
C ARG A 71 11.50 3.28 -1.40
N CYS A 72 10.25 3.55 -1.05
CA CYS A 72 9.23 3.93 -2.04
C CYS A 72 8.60 5.27 -1.64
N VAL A 73 8.24 6.08 -2.64
CA VAL A 73 7.39 7.26 -2.44
C VAL A 73 6.14 7.07 -3.27
N SER A 74 4.96 7.05 -2.64
CA SER A 74 3.70 7.14 -3.38
C SER A 74 3.21 8.57 -3.47
N ARG A 75 2.59 8.89 -4.61
CA ARG A 75 1.89 10.15 -4.82
C ARG A 75 0.40 9.89 -4.73
N THR A 76 -0.21 10.39 -3.68
CA THR A 76 -1.64 10.24 -3.42
C THR A 76 -2.38 11.50 -3.82
N ARG A 77 -3.53 11.31 -4.49
CA ARG A 77 -4.43 12.41 -4.86
C ARG A 77 -5.87 12.13 -4.51
N TYR A 78 -6.62 13.19 -4.23
CA TYR A 78 -8.07 13.13 -4.16
C TYR A 78 -8.66 13.15 -5.58
N LYS A 79 -9.51 12.17 -5.89
CA LYS A 79 -10.31 12.19 -7.13
C LYS A 79 -11.63 12.91 -6.92
N ASP A 80 -12.21 12.72 -5.74
CA ASP A 80 -13.43 13.36 -5.26
C ASP A 80 -13.41 13.36 -3.71
N ASN A 81 -14.52 13.71 -3.09
CA ASN A 81 -14.64 13.75 -1.64
C ASN A 81 -14.72 12.37 -0.98
N ASN A 82 -14.90 11.28 -1.71
CA ASN A 82 -15.00 9.91 -1.21
C ASN A 82 -13.91 8.98 -1.75
N THR A 83 -13.05 9.46 -2.63
CA THR A 83 -12.07 8.64 -3.34
C THR A 83 -10.70 9.31 -3.35
N MET A 84 -9.70 8.57 -2.88
CA MET A 84 -8.29 8.88 -3.14
C MET A 84 -7.69 7.81 -4.05
N SER A 85 -6.65 8.16 -4.78
CA SER A 85 -5.82 7.21 -5.49
C SER A 85 -4.35 7.52 -5.32
N ASP A 86 -3.52 6.50 -5.21
CA ASP A 86 -2.08 6.66 -5.29
C ASP A 86 -1.47 5.83 -6.43
N SER A 87 -0.27 6.25 -6.82
CA SER A 87 0.59 5.53 -7.75
C SER A 87 2.02 5.58 -7.24
N PHE A 88 2.76 4.50 -7.44
CA PHE A 88 4.16 4.38 -7.04
C PHE A 88 4.89 3.35 -7.88
N GLU A 89 6.19 3.56 -8.06
CA GLU A 89 7.10 2.54 -8.58
C GLU A 89 7.61 1.72 -7.40
N TRP A 90 7.44 0.41 -7.49
CA TRP A 90 7.89 -0.55 -6.51
C TRP A 90 9.07 -1.33 -7.07
N THR A 91 10.08 -1.59 -6.24
CA THR A 91 11.30 -2.27 -6.67
C THR A 91 11.78 -3.20 -5.59
N TYR A 92 11.87 -4.48 -5.93
CA TYR A 92 12.50 -5.51 -5.11
C TYR A 92 13.99 -5.64 -5.46
N ASN A 93 14.82 -5.94 -4.47
CA ASN A 93 16.23 -6.30 -4.66
C ASN A 93 16.35 -7.83 -4.73
N LEU A 94 17.12 -8.34 -5.69
CA LEU A 94 17.31 -9.79 -5.89
C LEU A 94 18.69 -10.26 -5.40
N LYS A 95 18.82 -11.57 -5.15
CA LYS A 95 20.06 -12.23 -4.68
C LYS A 95 21.27 -11.98 -5.57
N ASP A 96 21.07 -11.87 -6.87
CA ASP A 96 22.11 -11.61 -7.87
C ASP A 96 22.50 -10.13 -7.99
N GLY A 97 21.86 -9.25 -7.19
CA GLY A 97 22.08 -7.81 -7.20
C GLY A 97 21.23 -7.05 -8.23
N SER A 98 20.44 -7.75 -9.05
CA SER A 98 19.48 -7.11 -9.96
C SER A 98 18.21 -6.64 -9.22
N ARG A 99 17.30 -6.00 -9.95
CA ARG A 99 16.06 -5.44 -9.44
C ARG A 99 14.86 -6.07 -10.14
N TYR A 100 13.77 -6.25 -9.38
CA TYR A 100 12.47 -6.68 -9.92
C TYR A 100 11.41 -5.61 -9.68
N LEU A 101 10.86 -5.06 -10.76
CA LEU A 101 10.05 -3.85 -10.75
C LEU A 101 8.55 -4.14 -10.87
N ALA A 102 7.74 -3.29 -10.23
CA ALA A 102 6.30 -3.26 -10.41
C ALA A 102 5.74 -1.84 -10.32
N ASN A 103 4.74 -1.53 -11.13
CA ASN A 103 3.95 -0.32 -10.99
C ASN A 103 2.77 -0.60 -10.06
N GLY A 104 2.76 0.06 -8.90
CA GLY A 104 1.70 -0.03 -7.92
C GLY A 104 0.68 1.10 -8.10
N SER A 105 -0.60 0.77 -7.99
CA SER A 105 -1.67 1.76 -7.87
C SER A 105 -2.70 1.34 -6.84
N SER A 106 -3.20 2.30 -6.06
CA SER A 106 -4.27 2.02 -5.09
C SER A 106 -5.45 2.96 -5.29
N LYS A 107 -6.65 2.47 -5.02
CA LYS A 107 -7.87 3.26 -4.88
C LYS A 107 -8.40 3.07 -3.46
N TYR A 108 -8.55 4.18 -2.75
CA TYR A 108 -9.11 4.26 -1.41
C TYR A 108 -10.54 4.79 -1.53
N MET A 109 -11.51 4.03 -1.04
CA MET A 109 -12.94 4.34 -1.17
C MET A 109 -13.53 4.56 0.22
N PHE A 110 -13.71 5.81 0.60
CA PHE A 110 -14.24 6.20 1.90
C PHE A 110 -15.77 6.08 1.92
N LYS A 111 -16.31 5.46 2.96
CA LYS A 111 -17.77 5.28 3.13
C LYS A 111 -18.51 6.58 3.42
N ARG A 112 -17.78 7.63 3.83
CA ARG A 112 -18.29 9.00 4.04
C ARG A 112 -17.34 10.01 3.41
N PRO A 113 -17.81 11.22 3.05
CA PRO A 113 -16.95 12.25 2.48
C PRO A 113 -15.85 12.71 3.43
N VAL A 114 -14.65 12.91 2.89
CA VAL A 114 -13.51 13.55 3.54
C VAL A 114 -13.78 15.06 3.66
N GLN A 115 -13.38 15.66 4.77
CA GLN A 115 -13.55 17.10 4.99
C GLN A 115 -12.76 17.92 3.97
N ALA A 116 -13.37 19.00 3.45
CA ALA A 116 -12.82 19.82 2.38
C ALA A 116 -11.44 20.43 2.69
N VAL A 117 -11.10 20.66 3.97
CA VAL A 117 -9.78 21.15 4.39
C VAL A 117 -8.66 20.19 4.00
N ASN A 118 -8.92 18.87 4.05
CA ASN A 118 -7.90 17.86 3.73
C ASN A 118 -7.71 17.71 2.23
N ILE A 119 -8.77 17.93 1.45
CA ILE A 119 -8.71 17.90 -0.02
C ILE A 119 -7.78 19.01 -0.56
N LYS A 120 -7.68 20.15 0.15
CA LYS A 120 -6.78 21.25 -0.24
C LYS A 120 -5.29 20.93 -0.07
N MET A 121 -4.95 19.83 0.60
CA MET A 121 -3.55 19.39 0.79
C MET A 121 -3.06 18.45 -0.33
N ASP A 122 -3.80 18.36 -1.44
CA ASP A 122 -3.44 17.60 -2.63
C ASP A 122 -2.27 18.25 -3.42
N PRO A 123 -1.26 17.48 -3.88
CA PRO A 123 -1.00 16.07 -3.63
C PRO A 123 -0.34 15.80 -2.27
N ILE A 124 -0.58 14.60 -1.73
CA ILE A 124 0.12 14.10 -0.56
C ILE A 124 1.16 13.08 -1.02
N PHE A 125 2.42 13.28 -0.67
CA PHE A 125 3.47 12.29 -0.88
C PHE A 125 3.66 11.45 0.39
N MET A 126 3.86 10.15 0.20
CA MET A 126 4.11 9.21 1.29
C MET A 126 5.42 8.48 1.05
N TYR A 127 6.45 8.82 1.80
CA TYR A 127 7.67 8.01 1.86
C TYR A 127 7.40 6.78 2.73
N ARG A 128 7.82 5.60 2.25
CA ARG A 128 7.73 4.33 2.97
C ARG A 128 9.06 3.59 2.93
N LYS A 129 9.40 2.96 4.05
CA LYS A 129 10.45 1.96 4.16
C LYS A 129 9.88 0.72 4.84
N CYS A 130 10.03 -0.43 4.18
CA CYS A 130 9.65 -1.72 4.73
C CYS A 130 10.95 -2.48 5.04
N ASP A 131 11.08 -2.99 6.27
CA ASP A 131 12.09 -3.96 6.66
C ASP A 131 11.38 -5.30 6.87
N VAL A 132 11.74 -6.33 6.10
CA VAL A 132 11.06 -7.63 6.09
C VAL A 132 12.05 -8.72 6.52
N THR A 133 11.61 -9.54 7.47
CA THR A 133 12.29 -10.80 7.81
C THR A 133 11.31 -11.94 7.54
N ALA A 134 11.74 -12.94 6.78
CA ALA A 134 10.85 -14.01 6.34
C ALA A 134 11.50 -15.39 6.40
N THR A 135 10.67 -16.38 6.70
CA THR A 135 10.91 -17.80 6.49
C THR A 135 9.87 -18.34 5.49
N LYS A 136 9.86 -19.65 5.24
CA LYS A 136 8.83 -20.26 4.39
C LYS A 136 7.42 -20.21 4.99
N THR A 137 7.30 -20.00 6.30
CA THR A 137 6.01 -20.11 7.02
C THR A 137 5.64 -18.85 7.80
N GLU A 138 6.58 -17.91 7.96
CA GLU A 138 6.37 -16.71 8.76
C GLU A 138 7.02 -15.50 8.08
N VAL A 139 6.33 -14.37 8.09
CA VAL A 139 6.83 -13.09 7.60
C VAL A 139 6.58 -12.04 8.67
N THR A 140 7.64 -11.33 9.06
CA THR A 140 7.58 -10.15 9.90
C THR A 140 7.88 -8.92 9.07
N LEU A 141 7.01 -7.92 9.14
CA LEU A 141 7.14 -6.63 8.48
C LEU A 141 7.25 -5.52 9.53
N ASN A 142 8.26 -4.67 9.38
CA ASN A 142 8.34 -3.37 10.04
C ASN A 142 8.26 -2.27 8.97
N GLU A 143 7.24 -1.42 9.05
CA GLU A 143 7.01 -0.35 8.09
C GLU A 143 7.10 1.02 8.77
N VAL A 144 7.86 1.92 8.16
CA VAL A 144 7.97 3.32 8.58
C VAL A 144 7.46 4.20 7.45
N GLU A 145 6.54 5.10 7.79
CA GLU A 145 5.92 6.02 6.84
C GLU A 145 6.16 7.48 7.23
N THR A 146 6.29 8.36 6.24
CA THR A 146 6.33 9.82 6.46
C THR A 146 5.59 10.54 5.35
N ALA A 147 4.56 11.29 5.74
CA ALA A 147 3.79 12.13 4.84
C ALA A 147 4.46 13.50 4.66
N PHE A 148 4.46 14.02 3.44
CA PHE A 148 4.95 15.36 3.13
C PHE A 148 4.19 15.96 1.94
N TYR A 149 4.14 17.29 1.87
CA TYR A 149 3.40 18.03 0.83
C TYR A 149 4.34 18.72 -0.18
N THR A 150 5.60 18.91 0.19
CA THR A 150 6.67 19.53 -0.61
C THR A 150 7.96 18.73 -0.40
N VAL A 151 8.77 18.62 -1.45
CA VAL A 151 10.09 17.97 -1.44
C VAL A 151 11.14 18.93 -0.87
#